data_AF-A0A351SRU3-F1
#
_entry.id   AF-A0A351SRU3-F1
#
_cell.length_a   1.000
_cell.length_b   1.000
_cell.length_c   1.000
_cell.angle_alpha   90.00
_cell.angle_beta   90.00
_cell.angle_gamma   90.00
#
_symmetry.space_group_name_H-M   'P 1'
#
loop_
_entity.id
_entity.type
_entity.pdbx_description
1 polymer ?
#
loop_
_entity_poly.entity_id
_entity_poly.type
_entity_poly.pdbx_seq_one_letter_code
_entity_poly.pdbx_strand_id
1 'polypeptide(L)'
;MTALLGYLIALEPEPFLDLFGFSGTARSVRLENRHQDDRSDILIETTAGAGVIEAKIGTTDPLEQSKKYRSRWTVLLTQHIPSGDRRKWKRTKYLQWQRVGGLLDKLWRSRNSKVRFISRDLSNYLEEHHMIKQRESVEIYAREINEPTTLALFLKAQMYGCRYEEGSRLPEALYFAPHFGQVIARTHPGVHVGISYIARIEHVEVVENWRELTDAVIGMRGKHWWNSHLPGIKPLHTEWEWSNREKRTFLFLSTPRLVFNPPVQKENLQKGKGWLSKRFLSFDELFHAWGC
;
A
#
# COMPACT_ATOMS: atom_id res chain seq x y z
N MET A 1 5.21 -20.47 -6.92
CA MET A 1 4.07 -19.67 -7.41
C MET A 1 2.99 -20.51 -8.13
N THR A 2 3.25 -21.08 -9.31
CA THR A 2 2.24 -21.82 -10.10
C THR A 2 1.61 -22.99 -9.34
N ALA A 3 2.39 -23.69 -8.53
CA ALA A 3 1.89 -24.73 -7.64
C ALA A 3 0.88 -24.21 -6.60
N LEU A 4 1.17 -23.08 -5.94
CA LEU A 4 0.25 -22.44 -4.99
C LEU A 4 -1.03 -21.98 -5.69
N LEU A 5 -0.90 -21.37 -6.87
CA LEU A 5 -2.05 -20.95 -7.68
C LEU A 5 -2.91 -22.15 -8.09
N GLY A 6 -2.32 -23.22 -8.61
CA GLY A 6 -3.09 -24.42 -9.01
C GLY A 6 -3.74 -25.13 -7.81
N TYR A 7 -3.07 -25.17 -6.66
CA TYR A 7 -3.68 -25.71 -5.44
C TYR A 7 -4.86 -24.85 -4.97
N LEU A 8 -4.74 -23.53 -5.01
CA LEU A 8 -5.83 -22.61 -4.68
C LEU A 8 -7.02 -22.76 -5.63
N ILE A 9 -6.77 -22.87 -6.94
CA ILE A 9 -7.79 -23.15 -7.94
C ILE A 9 -8.48 -24.49 -7.65
N ALA A 10 -7.74 -25.53 -7.28
CA ALA A 10 -8.33 -26.84 -6.96
C ALA A 10 -9.25 -26.80 -5.72
N LEU A 11 -8.97 -25.92 -4.75
CA LEU A 11 -9.79 -25.76 -3.55
C LEU A 11 -11.07 -24.96 -3.79
N GLU A 12 -11.01 -23.92 -4.63
CA GLU A 12 -12.15 -23.05 -4.92
C GLU A 12 -12.12 -22.61 -6.40
N PRO A 13 -12.55 -23.48 -7.34
CA PRO A 13 -12.29 -23.28 -8.77
C PRO A 13 -13.15 -22.20 -9.42
N GLU A 14 -14.42 -22.06 -9.01
CA GLU A 14 -15.41 -21.22 -9.71
C GLU A 14 -14.97 -19.76 -9.87
N PRO A 15 -14.45 -19.05 -8.84
CA PRO A 15 -13.98 -17.67 -9.01
C PRO A 15 -12.84 -17.53 -10.02
N PHE A 16 -12.01 -18.57 -10.18
CA PHE A 16 -10.95 -18.59 -11.16
C PHE A 16 -11.46 -18.92 -12.57
N LEU A 17 -12.42 -19.83 -12.71
CA LEU A 17 -13.07 -20.10 -14.00
C LEU A 17 -13.68 -18.82 -14.57
N ASP A 18 -14.40 -18.07 -13.74
CA ASP A 18 -14.98 -16.77 -14.10
C ASP A 18 -13.90 -15.76 -14.52
N LEU A 19 -12.84 -15.63 -13.72
CA LEU A 19 -11.72 -14.73 -14.01
C LEU A 19 -11.05 -15.07 -15.36
N PHE A 20 -10.83 -16.36 -15.61
CA PHE A 20 -10.20 -16.88 -16.81
C PHE A 20 -11.15 -16.87 -18.01
N GLY A 21 -12.46 -16.88 -17.79
CA GLY A 21 -13.48 -17.01 -18.84
C GLY A 21 -13.62 -18.45 -19.34
N PHE A 22 -13.37 -19.42 -18.46
CA PHE A 22 -13.65 -20.83 -18.73
C PHE A 22 -15.12 -21.10 -18.40
N SER A 23 -15.78 -21.94 -19.20
CA SER A 23 -17.20 -22.27 -19.00
C SER A 23 -17.36 -23.70 -18.49
N GLY A 24 -18.49 -23.97 -17.83
CA GLY A 24 -18.77 -25.27 -17.24
C GLY A 24 -18.22 -25.43 -15.83
N THR A 25 -18.38 -26.62 -15.25
CA THR A 25 -17.95 -26.93 -13.88
C THR A 25 -16.57 -27.57 -13.89
N ALA A 26 -15.69 -27.18 -12.98
CA ALA A 26 -14.37 -27.80 -12.85
C ALA A 26 -14.49 -29.29 -12.49
N ARG A 27 -13.72 -30.12 -13.20
CA ARG A 27 -13.57 -31.57 -12.95
C ARG A 27 -12.22 -31.91 -12.37
N SER A 28 -11.16 -31.31 -12.89
CA SER A 28 -9.81 -31.53 -12.38
C SER A 28 -8.90 -30.31 -12.62
N VAL A 29 -7.90 -30.15 -11.76
CA VAL A 29 -6.83 -29.16 -11.88
C VAL A 29 -5.51 -29.92 -11.78
N ARG A 30 -4.64 -29.75 -12.77
CA ARG A 30 -3.34 -30.45 -12.83
C ARG A 30 -2.22 -29.43 -13.02
N LEU A 31 -1.14 -29.65 -12.29
CA LEU A 31 0.09 -28.87 -12.40
C LEU A 31 1.08 -29.58 -13.31
N GLU A 32 1.86 -28.82 -14.08
CA GLU A 32 2.95 -29.34 -14.93
C GLU A 32 2.54 -30.49 -15.85
N ASN A 33 1.32 -30.45 -16.38
CA ASN A 33 0.79 -31.55 -17.18
C ASN A 33 1.60 -31.73 -18.48
N ARG A 34 2.15 -32.92 -18.67
CA ARG A 34 2.87 -33.29 -19.90
C ARG A 34 1.89 -33.44 -21.08
N HIS A 35 2.13 -32.65 -22.11
CA HIS A 35 1.63 -32.86 -23.46
C HIS A 35 2.72 -33.57 -24.28
N GLN A 36 2.40 -34.03 -25.50
CA GLN A 36 3.31 -34.86 -26.30
C GLN A 36 4.75 -34.28 -26.42
N ASP A 37 4.90 -32.95 -26.50
CA ASP A 37 6.19 -32.29 -26.71
C ASP A 37 6.55 -31.20 -25.66
N ASP A 38 5.70 -30.94 -24.66
CA ASP A 38 5.96 -29.88 -23.67
C ASP A 38 5.09 -30.00 -22.39
N ARG A 39 5.33 -29.15 -21.39
CA ARG A 39 4.57 -29.10 -20.12
C ARG A 39 3.88 -27.74 -19.95
N SER A 40 2.56 -27.76 -19.76
CA SER A 40 1.81 -26.56 -19.36
C SER A 40 1.86 -26.35 -17.85
N ASP A 41 1.95 -25.11 -17.38
CA ASP A 41 2.00 -24.81 -15.94
C ASP A 41 0.76 -25.32 -15.19
N ILE A 42 -0.45 -24.98 -15.67
CA ILE A 42 -1.71 -25.42 -15.06
C ILE A 42 -2.70 -25.82 -16.17
N LEU A 43 -3.30 -27.00 -16.01
CA LEU A 43 -4.40 -27.50 -16.83
C LEU A 43 -5.67 -27.59 -15.97
N ILE A 44 -6.77 -27.04 -16.47
CA ILE A 44 -8.09 -27.15 -15.85
C ILE A 44 -9.03 -27.87 -16.80
N GLU A 45 -9.56 -29.01 -16.39
CA GLU A 45 -10.61 -29.73 -17.12
C GLU A 45 -11.98 -29.31 -16.58
N THR A 46 -12.88 -28.91 -17.46
CA THR A 46 -14.27 -28.56 -17.13
C THR A 46 -15.25 -29.47 -17.87
N THR A 47 -16.54 -29.37 -17.56
CA THR A 47 -17.60 -30.05 -18.32
C THR A 47 -17.72 -29.57 -19.77
N ALA A 48 -17.25 -28.37 -20.12
CA ALA A 48 -17.38 -27.80 -21.46
C ALA A 48 -16.07 -27.81 -22.29
N GLY A 49 -14.95 -28.20 -21.66
CA GLY A 49 -13.65 -28.36 -22.33
C GLY A 49 -12.46 -28.17 -21.39
N ALA A 50 -11.26 -28.19 -21.97
CA ALA A 50 -10.01 -27.98 -21.23
C ALA A 50 -9.47 -26.55 -21.43
N GLY A 51 -9.05 -25.93 -20.34
CA GLY A 51 -8.36 -24.65 -20.30
C GLY A 51 -6.92 -24.81 -19.82
N VAL A 52 -5.98 -24.15 -20.50
CA VAL A 52 -4.56 -24.12 -20.12
C VAL A 52 -4.20 -22.74 -19.63
N ILE A 53 -3.37 -22.68 -18.60
CA ILE A 53 -2.81 -21.44 -18.06
C ILE A 53 -1.29 -21.56 -18.17
N GLU A 54 -0.67 -20.55 -18.77
CA GLU A 54 0.78 -20.36 -18.84
C GLU A 54 1.14 -19.08 -18.08
N ALA A 55 2.03 -19.17 -17.11
CA ALA A 55 2.32 -18.15 -16.13
C ALA A 55 3.78 -17.68 -16.20
N LYS A 56 3.99 -16.40 -16.49
CA LYS A 56 5.29 -15.75 -16.51
C LYS A 56 5.33 -14.61 -15.50
N ILE A 57 6.42 -14.57 -14.72
CA ILE A 57 6.64 -13.52 -13.72
C ILE A 57 7.01 -12.19 -14.40
N GLY A 58 7.81 -12.23 -15.46
CA GLY A 58 8.30 -11.05 -16.17
C GLY A 58 7.44 -10.61 -17.36
N THR A 59 8.00 -9.70 -18.16
CA THR A 59 7.38 -9.09 -19.35
C THR A 59 7.54 -9.91 -20.62
N THR A 60 8.12 -11.11 -20.53
CA THR A 60 8.23 -12.06 -21.63
C THR A 60 6.85 -12.49 -22.12
N ASP A 61 6.65 -12.48 -23.44
CA ASP A 61 5.42 -12.94 -24.07
C ASP A 61 5.36 -14.47 -24.09
N PRO A 62 4.42 -15.12 -23.38
CA PRO A 62 4.32 -16.58 -23.35
C PRO A 62 3.59 -17.18 -24.56
N LEU A 63 3.18 -16.36 -25.54
CA LEU A 63 2.34 -16.81 -26.65
C LEU A 63 2.94 -17.98 -27.42
N GLU A 64 4.21 -17.90 -27.82
CA GLU A 64 4.86 -18.96 -28.62
C GLU A 64 4.90 -20.30 -27.89
N GLN A 65 5.14 -20.29 -26.57
CA GLN A 65 5.11 -21.50 -25.75
C GLN A 65 3.68 -22.08 -25.69
N SER A 66 2.68 -21.20 -25.59
CA SER A 66 1.28 -21.61 -25.47
C SER A 66 0.69 -22.26 -26.72
N LYS A 67 1.24 -21.98 -27.92
CA LYS A 67 0.79 -22.54 -29.21
C LYS A 67 0.87 -24.06 -29.26
N LYS A 68 1.70 -24.67 -28.43
CA LYS A 68 1.94 -26.12 -28.41
C LYS A 68 0.78 -26.90 -27.78
N TYR A 69 -0.09 -26.23 -27.03
CA TYR A 69 -1.14 -26.90 -26.26
C TYR A 69 -2.47 -26.91 -27.02
N ARG A 70 -2.98 -28.10 -27.34
CA ARG A 70 -4.35 -28.26 -27.88
C ARG A 70 -5.37 -28.09 -26.76
N SER A 71 -5.87 -26.87 -26.57
CA SER A 71 -6.89 -26.54 -25.57
C SER A 71 -8.05 -25.74 -26.16
N ARG A 72 -9.19 -25.74 -25.46
CA ARG A 72 -10.36 -24.92 -25.81
C ARG A 72 -10.11 -23.46 -25.44
N TRP A 73 -9.47 -23.24 -24.30
CA TRP A 73 -9.10 -21.93 -23.80
C TRP A 73 -7.64 -21.90 -23.36
N THR A 74 -6.98 -20.78 -23.58
CA THR A 74 -5.60 -20.55 -23.15
C THR A 74 -5.53 -19.19 -22.46
N VAL A 75 -5.02 -19.17 -21.22
CA VAL A 75 -4.76 -17.94 -20.48
C VAL A 75 -3.27 -17.74 -20.32
N LEU A 76 -2.82 -16.54 -20.65
CA LEU A 76 -1.45 -16.10 -20.50
C LEU A 76 -1.38 -15.16 -19.30
N LEU A 77 -0.92 -15.65 -18.15
CA LEU A 77 -0.70 -14.87 -16.94
C LEU A 77 0.66 -14.20 -17.00
N THR A 78 0.70 -12.90 -17.26
CA THR A 78 1.95 -12.18 -17.54
C THR A 78 1.82 -10.70 -17.24
N GLN A 79 2.95 -10.02 -17.00
CA GLN A 79 3.03 -8.56 -17.00
C GLN A 79 3.12 -7.97 -18.41
N HIS A 80 3.38 -8.81 -19.42
CA HIS A 80 3.44 -8.39 -20.81
C HIS A 80 2.11 -7.77 -21.26
N ILE A 81 2.18 -6.55 -21.81
CA ILE A 81 1.02 -5.90 -22.44
C ILE A 81 1.16 -6.08 -23.95
N PRO A 82 0.35 -6.94 -24.60
CA PRO A 82 0.44 -7.15 -26.03
C PRO A 82 0.07 -5.88 -26.79
N SER A 83 0.87 -5.52 -27.79
CA SER A 83 0.64 -4.44 -28.74
C SER A 83 -0.22 -4.89 -29.93
N GLY A 84 -1.13 -4.03 -30.41
CA GLY A 84 -1.90 -4.21 -31.66
C GLY A 84 -2.90 -5.38 -31.66
N ASP A 85 -3.11 -5.97 -32.86
CA ASP A 85 -4.08 -7.04 -33.18
C ASP A 85 -3.82 -8.38 -32.48
N ARG A 86 -2.66 -8.54 -31.82
CA ARG A 86 -2.30 -9.74 -31.04
C ARG A 86 -3.20 -9.97 -29.81
N ARG A 87 -4.01 -8.97 -29.43
CA ARG A 87 -5.00 -9.08 -28.33
C ARG A 87 -6.15 -10.06 -28.61
N LYS A 88 -6.41 -10.44 -29.87
CA LYS A 88 -7.58 -11.24 -30.27
C LYS A 88 -7.24 -12.56 -30.96
N TRP A 89 -6.30 -13.32 -30.41
CA TRP A 89 -6.17 -14.72 -30.84
C TRP A 89 -7.34 -15.54 -30.30
N LYS A 90 -8.07 -16.23 -31.20
CA LYS A 90 -9.46 -16.73 -30.99
C LYS A 90 -9.71 -17.52 -29.69
N ARG A 91 -8.69 -18.09 -29.07
CA ARG A 91 -8.78 -18.92 -27.83
C ARG A 91 -7.84 -18.46 -26.72
N THR A 92 -7.04 -17.43 -26.97
CA THR A 92 -5.95 -16.99 -26.09
C THR A 92 -6.31 -15.66 -25.45
N LYS A 93 -6.22 -15.60 -24.12
CA LYS A 93 -6.51 -14.40 -23.33
C LYS A 93 -5.29 -14.03 -22.50
N TYR A 94 -4.79 -12.81 -22.69
CA TYR A 94 -3.81 -12.24 -21.77
C TYR A 94 -4.52 -11.77 -20.51
N LEU A 95 -4.02 -12.21 -19.35
CA LEU A 95 -4.50 -11.77 -18.06
C LEU A 95 -3.32 -11.27 -17.22
N GLN A 96 -3.45 -10.06 -16.70
CA GLN A 96 -2.45 -9.44 -15.84
C GLN A 96 -2.54 -10.02 -14.43
N TRP A 97 -1.38 -10.20 -13.78
CA TRP A 97 -1.31 -10.64 -12.38
C TRP A 97 -2.12 -9.76 -11.43
N GLN A 98 -2.23 -8.45 -11.70
CA GLN A 98 -3.07 -7.53 -10.94
C GLN A 98 -4.52 -8.01 -10.80
N ARG A 99 -5.07 -8.66 -11.83
CA ARG A 99 -6.43 -9.19 -11.81
C ARG A 99 -6.55 -10.41 -10.87
N VAL A 100 -5.49 -11.22 -10.80
CA VAL A 100 -5.39 -12.34 -9.85
C VAL A 100 -5.30 -11.78 -8.43
N GLY A 101 -4.45 -10.77 -8.19
CA GLY A 101 -4.35 -10.10 -6.88
C GLY A 101 -5.70 -9.61 -6.35
N GLY A 102 -6.48 -8.92 -7.19
CA GLY A 102 -7.83 -8.48 -6.82
C GLY A 102 -8.84 -9.61 -6.55
N LEU A 103 -8.59 -10.82 -7.07
CA LEU A 103 -9.35 -12.02 -6.69
C LEU A 103 -8.87 -12.60 -5.35
N LEU A 104 -7.56 -12.65 -5.12
CA LEU A 104 -6.98 -13.09 -3.84
C LEU A 104 -7.46 -12.23 -2.67
N ASP A 105 -7.60 -10.92 -2.87
CA ASP A 105 -8.20 -9.98 -1.91
C ASP A 105 -9.65 -10.31 -1.54
N LYS A 106 -10.39 -11.00 -2.41
CA LYS A 106 -11.74 -11.48 -2.09
C LYS A 106 -11.68 -12.81 -1.35
N LEU A 107 -10.82 -13.71 -1.83
CA LEU A 107 -10.66 -15.06 -1.29
C LEU A 107 -10.03 -15.09 0.11
N TRP A 108 -9.29 -14.04 0.51
CA TRP A 108 -8.81 -13.91 1.89
C TRP A 108 -9.96 -13.93 2.92
N ARG A 109 -11.18 -13.54 2.52
CA ARG A 109 -12.40 -13.58 3.36
C ARG A 109 -13.18 -14.89 3.24
N SER A 110 -12.67 -15.90 2.52
CA SER A 110 -13.33 -17.19 2.36
C SER A 110 -13.58 -17.87 3.71
N ARG A 111 -14.66 -18.64 3.82
CA ARG A 111 -14.94 -19.46 5.01
C ARG A 111 -13.94 -20.60 5.15
N ASN A 112 -13.32 -21.02 4.05
CA ASN A 112 -12.32 -22.08 4.01
C ASN A 112 -10.96 -21.55 4.49
N SER A 113 -10.48 -22.04 5.65
CA SER A 113 -9.21 -21.61 6.26
C SER A 113 -8.00 -21.85 5.36
N LYS A 114 -7.98 -22.93 4.59
CA LYS A 114 -6.89 -23.22 3.64
C LYS A 114 -6.86 -22.19 2.51
N VAL A 115 -8.03 -21.87 1.93
CA VAL A 115 -8.17 -20.84 0.90
C VAL A 115 -7.68 -19.50 1.42
N ARG A 116 -8.08 -19.10 2.64
CA ARG A 116 -7.60 -17.85 3.25
C ARG A 116 -6.08 -17.81 3.38
N PHE A 117 -5.49 -18.88 3.92
CA PHE A 117 -4.06 -18.96 4.15
C PHE A 117 -3.28 -18.87 2.82
N ILE A 118 -3.64 -19.69 1.84
CA ILE A 118 -2.95 -19.74 0.55
C ILE A 118 -3.16 -18.45 -0.24
N SER A 119 -4.36 -17.85 -0.19
CA SER A 119 -4.63 -16.58 -0.86
C SER A 119 -3.74 -15.47 -0.30
N ARG A 120 -3.55 -15.43 1.02
CA ARG A 120 -2.65 -14.47 1.67
C ARG A 120 -1.19 -14.70 1.28
N ASP A 121 -0.73 -15.95 1.37
CA ASP A 121 0.64 -16.32 1.03
C ASP A 121 0.99 -16.02 -0.44
N LEU A 122 0.08 -16.37 -1.35
CA LEU A 122 0.23 -16.05 -2.76
C LEU A 122 0.17 -14.53 -3.02
N SER A 123 -0.69 -13.77 -2.32
CA SER A 123 -0.73 -12.31 -2.45
C SER A 123 0.60 -11.68 -2.03
N ASN A 124 1.13 -12.09 -0.88
CA ASN A 124 2.43 -11.62 -0.38
C ASN A 124 3.54 -11.91 -1.41
N TYR A 125 3.61 -13.13 -1.94
CA TYR A 125 4.58 -13.49 -2.97
C TYR A 125 4.45 -12.59 -4.22
N LEU A 126 3.22 -12.36 -4.70
CA LEU A 126 3.00 -11.50 -5.86
C LEU A 126 3.38 -10.04 -5.59
N GLU A 127 3.23 -9.55 -4.37
CA GLU A 127 3.65 -8.20 -3.95
C GLU A 127 5.18 -8.08 -3.82
N GLU A 128 5.84 -9.07 -3.20
CA GLU A 128 7.30 -9.15 -3.04
C GLU A 128 8.02 -9.19 -4.38
N HIS A 129 7.43 -9.86 -5.38
CA HIS A 129 7.98 -9.96 -6.72
C HIS A 129 7.46 -8.87 -7.68
N HIS A 130 6.80 -7.82 -7.16
CA HIS A 130 6.26 -6.69 -7.93
C HIS A 130 5.31 -7.09 -9.08
N MET A 131 4.63 -8.23 -8.94
CA MET A 131 3.71 -8.79 -9.92
C MET A 131 2.31 -8.17 -9.82
N ILE A 132 1.92 -7.82 -8.60
CA ILE A 132 0.76 -6.96 -8.31
C ILE A 132 1.25 -5.69 -7.65
N LYS A 133 0.54 -4.59 -7.85
CA LYS A 133 0.76 -3.35 -7.11
C LYS A 133 0.70 -3.70 -5.63
N GLN A 134 1.79 -3.43 -4.93
CA GLN A 134 1.76 -3.27 -3.48
C GLN A 134 0.64 -2.27 -3.17
N ARG A 135 -0.05 -2.42 -2.02
CA ARG A 135 -0.78 -1.28 -1.45
C ARG A 135 0.13 -0.06 -1.60
N GLU A 136 -0.33 1.02 -2.23
CA GLU A 136 0.50 2.21 -2.52
C GLU A 136 1.45 2.44 -1.35
N SER A 137 2.76 2.45 -1.63
CA SER A 137 3.78 2.60 -0.60
C SER A 137 3.43 3.88 0.18
N VAL A 138 3.13 3.72 1.46
CA VAL A 138 2.83 4.86 2.33
C VAL A 138 4.11 5.31 2.96
N GLU A 139 5.01 5.81 2.13
CA GLU A 139 6.33 6.22 2.60
C GLU A 139 6.24 7.47 3.46
N ILE A 140 5.26 8.34 3.15
CA ILE A 140 5.11 9.66 3.74
C ILE A 140 3.72 9.82 4.32
N TYR A 141 3.65 10.08 5.62
CA TYR A 141 2.46 10.60 6.27
C TYR A 141 2.48 12.14 6.23
N ALA A 142 1.51 12.73 5.53
CA ALA A 142 1.37 14.17 5.38
C ALA A 142 0.17 14.71 6.16
N ARG A 143 0.38 15.83 6.88
CA ARG A 143 -0.67 16.50 7.66
C ARG A 143 -0.54 18.01 7.59
N GLU A 144 -1.68 18.68 7.59
CA GLU A 144 -1.72 20.13 7.66
C GLU A 144 -1.35 20.61 9.08
N ILE A 145 -0.37 21.51 9.16
CA ILE A 145 0.05 22.20 10.37
C ILE A 145 -0.25 23.68 10.17
N ASN A 146 -1.21 24.20 10.92
CA ASN A 146 -1.64 25.60 10.83
C ASN A 146 -1.76 26.28 12.20
N GLU A 147 -1.24 25.65 13.25
CA GLU A 147 -1.29 26.13 14.64
C GLU A 147 0.11 26.19 15.27
N PRO A 148 0.46 27.24 16.05
CA PRO A 148 1.80 27.43 16.60
C PRO A 148 2.28 26.26 17.48
N THR A 149 1.37 25.65 18.25
CA THR A 149 1.68 24.50 19.11
C THR A 149 2.20 23.32 18.28
N THR A 150 1.47 22.94 17.23
CA THR A 150 1.86 21.84 16.34
C THR A 150 3.14 22.14 15.54
N LEU A 151 3.36 23.39 15.15
CA LEU A 151 4.62 23.81 14.52
C LEU A 151 5.81 23.67 15.49
N ALA A 152 5.66 24.14 16.74
CA ALA A 152 6.71 24.06 17.74
C ALA A 152 7.05 22.60 18.08
N LEU A 153 6.03 21.73 18.17
CA LEU A 153 6.23 20.30 18.34
C LEU A 153 7.06 19.70 17.20
N PHE A 154 6.74 20.03 15.95
CA PHE A 154 7.47 19.51 14.80
C PHE A 154 8.91 20.03 14.73
N LEU A 155 9.10 21.36 14.76
CA LEU A 155 10.41 21.98 14.51
C LEU A 155 11.36 21.90 15.71
N LYS A 156 10.83 22.02 16.94
CA LYS A 156 11.66 22.09 18.16
C LYS A 156 11.65 20.79 18.93
N ALA A 157 10.47 20.18 19.12
CA ALA A 157 10.34 18.95 19.90
C ALA A 157 10.54 17.68 19.05
N GLN A 158 10.65 17.80 17.72
CA GLN A 158 10.77 16.66 16.79
C GLN A 158 9.69 15.60 17.06
N MET A 159 8.46 16.08 17.22
CA MET A 159 7.29 15.27 17.52
C MET A 159 6.08 15.77 16.75
N TYR A 160 5.13 14.88 16.50
CA TYR A 160 3.80 15.23 16.02
C TYR A 160 2.76 14.36 16.71
N GLY A 161 1.61 14.92 17.07
CA GLY A 161 0.53 14.16 17.66
C GLY A 161 -0.76 14.29 16.85
N CYS A 162 -1.56 13.23 16.82
CA CYS A 162 -2.91 13.24 16.27
C CYS A 162 -3.86 12.33 17.05
N ARG A 163 -5.14 12.37 16.71
CA ARG A 163 -6.11 11.36 17.17
C ARG A 163 -5.69 9.99 16.63
N TYR A 164 -5.87 8.96 17.45
CA TYR A 164 -5.74 7.57 17.03
C TYR A 164 -6.85 7.23 16.04
N GLU A 165 -6.51 6.50 14.99
CA GLU A 165 -7.44 6.01 13.98
C GLU A 165 -7.23 4.50 13.83
N GLU A 166 -8.25 3.72 14.19
CA GLU A 166 -8.20 2.26 14.07
C GLU A 166 -8.02 1.86 12.59
N GLY A 167 -7.09 0.93 12.33
CA GLY A 167 -6.75 0.51 10.97
C GLY A 167 -5.94 1.55 10.17
N SER A 168 -5.44 2.61 10.81
CA SER A 168 -4.55 3.57 10.17
C SER A 168 -3.25 2.93 9.71
N ARG A 169 -2.76 3.37 8.54
CA ARG A 169 -1.47 2.96 7.96
C ARG A 169 -0.29 3.77 8.52
N LEU A 170 -0.51 4.58 9.54
CA LEU A 170 0.53 5.41 10.16
C LEU A 170 1.77 4.62 10.62
N PRO A 171 1.65 3.41 11.19
CA PRO A 171 2.82 2.60 11.53
C PRO A 171 3.61 2.09 10.32
N GLU A 172 3.02 2.07 9.12
CA GLU A 172 3.70 1.71 7.87
C GLU A 172 4.52 2.89 7.31
N ALA A 173 4.29 4.12 7.79
CA ALA A 173 4.93 5.31 7.27
C ALA A 173 6.37 5.49 7.76
N LEU A 174 7.27 5.81 6.82
CA LEU A 174 8.70 6.00 7.09
C LEU A 174 9.03 7.45 7.43
N TYR A 175 8.24 8.38 6.89
CA TYR A 175 8.49 9.81 6.98
C TYR A 175 7.22 10.58 7.32
N PHE A 176 7.40 11.71 7.98
CA PHE A 176 6.38 12.71 8.23
C PHE A 176 6.68 13.98 7.44
N ALA A 177 5.67 14.52 6.76
CA ALA A 177 5.79 15.72 5.94
C ALA A 177 4.66 16.72 6.29
N PRO A 178 4.94 17.77 7.07
CA PRO A 178 3.92 18.76 7.36
C PRO A 178 3.66 19.64 6.14
N HIS A 179 2.38 19.81 5.82
CA HIS A 179 1.93 20.88 4.93
C HIS A 179 1.67 22.11 5.79
N PHE A 180 2.51 23.13 5.70
CA PHE A 180 2.31 24.36 6.46
C PHE A 180 1.19 25.20 5.86
N GLY A 181 0.24 25.56 6.73
CA GLY A 181 -0.89 26.41 6.36
C GLY A 181 -0.55 27.90 6.36
N GLN A 182 -1.51 28.68 5.84
CA GLN A 182 -1.35 30.12 5.63
C GLN A 182 -1.10 30.90 6.93
N VAL A 183 -1.69 30.48 8.06
CA VAL A 183 -1.56 31.19 9.34
C VAL A 183 -0.11 31.14 9.78
N ILE A 184 0.46 29.95 9.79
CA ILE A 184 1.85 29.74 10.21
C ILE A 184 2.84 30.41 9.25
N ALA A 185 2.63 30.31 7.95
CA ALA A 185 3.50 30.96 6.97
C ALA A 185 3.52 32.50 7.09
N ARG A 186 2.45 33.10 7.62
CA ARG A 186 2.39 34.55 7.88
C ARG A 186 3.06 34.95 9.18
N THR A 187 3.00 34.10 10.21
CA THR A 187 3.48 34.45 11.57
C THR A 187 4.89 33.93 11.86
N HIS A 188 5.43 33.02 11.06
CA HIS A 188 6.76 32.44 11.26
C HIS A 188 7.67 32.66 10.03
N PRO A 189 8.62 33.61 10.11
CA PRO A 189 9.59 33.85 9.03
C PRO A 189 10.35 32.57 8.65
N GLY A 190 10.52 32.35 7.34
CA GLY A 190 11.20 31.17 6.79
C GLY A 190 10.31 29.93 6.65
N VAL A 191 9.06 29.97 7.14
CA VAL A 191 8.05 28.94 6.84
C VAL A 191 7.19 29.43 5.68
N HIS A 192 7.12 28.64 4.62
CA HIS A 192 6.30 28.92 3.46
C HIS A 192 5.12 27.96 3.38
N VAL A 193 4.03 28.38 2.73
CA VAL A 193 2.86 27.53 2.52
C VAL A 193 3.25 26.32 1.67
N GLY A 194 2.85 25.13 2.10
CA GLY A 194 3.18 23.88 1.42
C GLY A 194 4.03 22.92 2.24
N ILE A 195 4.43 21.82 1.61
CA ILE A 195 5.39 20.86 2.17
C ILE A 195 6.80 21.25 1.73
N SER A 196 7.62 21.71 2.67
CA SER A 196 9.05 21.98 2.42
C SER A 196 9.95 21.01 3.17
N TYR A 197 9.49 20.50 4.32
CA TYR A 197 10.29 19.69 5.23
C TYR A 197 9.79 18.26 5.30
N ILE A 198 10.72 17.35 5.53
CA ILE A 198 10.46 15.96 5.86
C ILE A 198 11.27 15.59 7.10
N ALA A 199 10.69 14.78 7.99
CA ALA A 199 11.40 14.12 9.07
C ALA A 199 11.15 12.61 9.03
N ARG A 200 12.17 11.79 9.32
CA ARG A 200 11.97 10.34 9.44
C ARG A 200 11.15 10.06 10.70
N ILE A 201 10.20 9.13 10.61
CA ILE A 201 9.49 8.61 11.78
C ILE A 201 10.43 7.59 12.44
N GLU A 202 10.88 7.89 13.65
CA GLU A 202 11.74 7.01 14.45
C GLU A 202 10.91 6.02 15.25
N HIS A 203 9.78 6.47 15.78
CA HIS A 203 8.89 5.66 16.59
C HIS A 203 7.45 6.18 16.54
N VAL A 204 6.48 5.28 16.74
CA VAL A 204 5.05 5.59 16.82
C VAL A 204 4.52 5.03 18.13
N GLU A 205 3.94 5.90 18.95
CA GLU A 205 3.38 5.51 20.25
C GLU A 205 1.89 5.85 20.32
N VAL A 206 1.09 4.98 20.93
CA VAL A 206 -0.33 5.23 21.20
C VAL A 206 -0.50 5.41 22.70
N VAL A 207 -1.10 6.52 23.09
CA VAL A 207 -1.28 6.90 24.50
C VAL A 207 -2.74 7.27 24.78
N GLU A 208 -3.20 6.97 25.98
CA GLU A 208 -4.58 7.21 26.43
C GLU A 208 -4.67 8.41 27.38
N ASN A 209 -3.57 8.78 28.04
CA ASN A 209 -3.56 9.86 29.02
C ASN A 209 -2.20 10.61 29.04
N TRP A 210 -2.17 11.75 29.72
CA TRP A 210 -0.98 12.60 29.81
C TRP A 210 0.22 11.92 30.48
N ARG A 211 -0.05 11.02 31.43
CA ARG A 211 1.00 10.26 32.13
C ARG A 211 1.69 9.32 31.16
N GLU A 212 0.93 8.57 30.37
CA GLU A 212 1.47 7.69 29.32
C GLU A 212 2.28 8.47 28.28
N LEU A 213 1.83 9.66 27.87
CA LEU A 213 2.64 10.53 27.01
C LEU A 213 3.96 10.92 27.70
N THR A 214 3.90 11.32 28.96
CA THR A 214 5.10 11.72 29.72
C THR A 214 6.09 10.55 29.81
N ASP A 215 5.61 9.36 30.14
CA ASP A 215 6.41 8.15 30.27
C ASP A 215 7.02 7.75 28.91
N ALA A 216 6.24 7.82 27.82
CA ALA A 216 6.71 7.55 26.47
C ALA A 216 7.81 8.53 26.03
N VAL A 217 7.61 9.83 26.26
CA VAL A 217 8.59 10.86 25.89
C VAL A 217 9.88 10.71 26.70
N ILE A 218 9.78 10.45 28.00
CA ILE A 218 10.94 10.20 28.85
C ILE A 218 11.67 8.92 28.41
N GLY A 219 10.94 7.86 28.06
CA GLY A 219 11.52 6.62 27.55
C GLY A 219 12.29 6.82 26.24
N MET A 220 11.75 7.63 25.31
CA MET A 220 12.34 7.84 23.99
C MET A 220 13.43 8.92 23.95
N ARG A 221 13.28 10.00 24.71
CA ARG A 221 14.15 11.19 24.65
C ARG A 221 14.94 11.47 25.93
N GLY A 222 14.58 10.81 27.03
CA GLY A 222 15.21 11.01 28.34
C GLY A 222 14.62 12.16 29.14
N LYS A 223 14.76 12.07 30.47
CA LYS A 223 14.20 13.04 31.43
C LYS A 223 14.78 14.46 31.27
N HIS A 224 16.06 14.59 30.92
CA HIS A 224 16.69 15.89 30.72
C HIS A 224 16.06 16.63 29.53
N TRP A 225 15.86 15.91 28.42
CA TRP A 225 15.20 16.45 27.23
C TRP A 225 13.76 16.86 27.53
N TRP A 226 13.01 16.03 28.27
CA TRP A 226 11.65 16.35 28.68
C TRP A 226 11.59 17.69 29.42
N ASN A 227 12.45 17.88 30.43
CA ASN A 227 12.44 19.10 31.22
C ASN A 227 12.76 20.36 30.39
N SER A 228 13.65 20.25 29.40
CA SER A 228 14.00 21.39 28.53
C SER A 228 12.93 21.72 27.49
N HIS A 229 12.13 20.72 27.06
CA HIS A 229 11.09 20.90 26.03
C HIS A 229 9.67 20.99 26.59
N LEU A 230 9.48 20.72 27.89
CA LEU A 230 8.20 20.79 28.58
C LEU A 230 7.44 22.09 28.33
N PRO A 231 8.05 23.29 28.30
CA PRO A 231 7.31 24.52 28.01
C PRO A 231 6.60 24.51 26.66
N GLY A 232 7.15 23.83 25.65
CA GLY A 232 6.55 23.70 24.32
C GLY A 232 5.54 22.55 24.20
N ILE A 233 5.61 21.55 25.08
CA ILE A 233 4.71 20.39 25.09
C ILE A 233 3.51 20.65 26.01
N LYS A 234 3.70 21.39 27.11
CA LYS A 234 2.66 21.68 28.12
C LYS A 234 1.33 22.20 27.54
N PRO A 235 1.27 23.03 26.48
CA PRO A 235 0.01 23.43 25.88
C PRO A 235 -0.87 22.25 25.45
N LEU A 236 -0.28 21.12 25.03
CA LEU A 236 -1.04 19.91 24.71
C LEU A 236 -1.84 19.37 25.91
N HIS A 237 -1.33 19.54 27.14
CA HIS A 237 -2.04 19.07 28.33
C HIS A 237 -3.35 19.81 28.55
N THR A 238 -3.40 21.09 28.17
CA THR A 238 -4.57 21.96 28.36
C THR A 238 -5.46 22.03 27.13
N GLU A 239 -4.89 21.95 25.93
CA GLU A 239 -5.62 22.10 24.68
C GLU A 239 -6.29 20.81 24.23
N TRP A 240 -5.80 19.65 24.68
CA TRP A 240 -6.34 18.35 24.27
C TRP A 240 -7.16 17.72 25.38
N GLU A 241 -8.20 17.00 24.98
CA GLU A 241 -8.99 16.20 25.88
C GLU A 241 -8.26 14.89 26.19
N TRP A 242 -7.75 14.78 27.41
CA TRP A 242 -7.06 13.60 27.95
C TRP A 242 -8.02 12.72 28.75
N SER A 243 -9.11 12.28 28.12
CA SER A 243 -10.02 11.30 28.71
C SER A 243 -9.64 9.89 28.25
N ASN A 244 -9.80 8.88 29.12
CA ASN A 244 -9.51 7.47 28.80
C ASN A 244 -10.37 6.89 27.64
N ARG A 245 -11.20 7.71 26.99
CA ARG A 245 -12.03 7.34 25.84
C ARG A 245 -11.40 7.70 24.50
N GLU A 246 -10.50 8.70 24.46
CA GLU A 246 -9.86 9.15 23.23
C GLU A 246 -8.36 8.82 23.23
N LYS A 247 -7.98 7.78 22.48
CA LYS A 247 -6.56 7.47 22.25
C LYS A 247 -5.93 8.49 21.31
N ARG A 248 -4.65 8.77 21.53
CA ARG A 248 -3.83 9.67 20.71
C ARG A 248 -2.63 8.90 20.18
N THR A 249 -2.19 9.25 18.97
CA THR A 249 -0.96 8.70 18.38
C THR A 249 0.09 9.80 18.29
N PHE A 250 1.28 9.50 18.79
CA PHE A 250 2.43 10.39 18.73
C PHE A 250 3.52 9.78 17.85
N LEU A 251 4.05 10.62 16.97
CA LEU A 251 5.21 10.35 16.16
C LEU A 251 6.42 10.98 16.83
N PHE A 252 7.46 10.18 17.05
CA PHE A 252 8.79 10.66 17.38
C PHE A 252 9.60 10.73 16.09
N LEU A 253 10.13 11.91 15.81
CA LEU A 253 10.69 12.24 14.50
C LEU A 253 12.20 12.48 14.59
N SER A 254 12.94 12.20 13.53
CA SER A 254 14.30 12.70 13.40
C SER A 254 14.29 14.22 13.26
N THR A 255 15.48 14.83 13.26
CA THR A 255 15.62 16.25 12.88
C THR A 255 14.96 16.53 11.52
N PRO A 256 14.02 17.49 11.42
CA PRO A 256 13.42 17.91 10.16
C PRO A 256 14.47 18.40 9.15
N ARG A 257 14.34 17.98 7.90
CA ARG A 257 15.20 18.39 6.79
C ARG A 257 14.40 19.17 5.77
N LEU A 258 14.96 20.28 5.28
CA LEU A 258 14.41 20.99 4.13
C LEU A 258 14.70 20.15 2.87
N VAL A 259 13.65 19.71 2.18
CA VAL A 259 13.74 18.85 0.99
C VAL A 259 13.20 19.55 -0.25
N PHE A 260 12.15 20.37 -0.11
CA PHE A 260 11.52 21.04 -1.25
C PHE A 260 11.61 22.56 -1.11
N ASN A 261 12.26 23.17 -2.09
CA ASN A 261 12.33 24.62 -2.26
C ASN A 261 12.25 24.95 -3.77
N PRO A 262 11.11 25.46 -4.27
CA PRO A 262 9.93 25.92 -3.51
C PRO A 262 9.14 24.78 -2.84
N PRO A 263 8.29 25.06 -1.84
CA PRO A 263 7.45 24.02 -1.20
C PRO A 263 6.45 23.38 -2.17
N VAL A 264 6.15 22.10 -1.96
CA VAL A 264 5.08 21.40 -2.69
C VAL A 264 3.72 21.94 -2.26
N GLN A 265 2.97 22.48 -3.21
CA GLN A 265 1.66 23.06 -2.95
C GLN A 265 0.57 21.98 -2.91
N LYS A 266 -0.46 22.21 -2.10
CA LYS A 266 -1.57 21.25 -1.90
C LYS A 266 -2.33 20.93 -3.18
N GLU A 267 -2.51 21.92 -4.05
CA GLU A 267 -3.15 21.80 -5.36
C GLU A 267 -2.47 20.77 -6.28
N ASN A 268 -1.17 20.54 -6.07
CA ASN A 268 -0.41 19.54 -6.83
C ASN A 268 -0.52 18.13 -6.22
N LEU A 269 -1.02 18.00 -4.98
CA LEU A 269 -1.11 16.74 -4.24
C LEU A 269 -2.50 16.09 -4.27
N GLN A 270 -3.55 16.87 -4.54
CA GLN A 270 -4.92 16.37 -4.52
C GLN A 270 -5.85 17.13 -5.47
N LYS A 271 -6.92 16.46 -5.91
CA LYS A 271 -8.01 17.10 -6.65
C LYS A 271 -8.97 17.78 -5.66
N GLY A 272 -9.15 19.10 -5.80
CA GLY A 272 -10.14 19.89 -5.05
C GLY A 272 -9.54 20.99 -4.16
N LYS A 273 -10.37 21.97 -3.79
CA LYS A 273 -10.02 23.05 -2.85
C LYS A 273 -10.42 22.64 -1.43
N GLY A 274 -9.57 22.86 -0.42
CA GLY A 274 -9.88 22.54 0.98
C GLY A 274 -8.69 21.99 1.76
N TRP A 275 -8.94 21.36 2.90
CA TRP A 275 -7.91 20.69 3.73
C TRP A 275 -7.18 19.58 2.96
N LEU A 276 -5.94 19.27 3.35
CA LEU A 276 -5.22 18.12 2.82
C LEU A 276 -5.93 16.81 3.22
N SER A 277 -6.73 16.25 2.31
CA SER A 277 -7.52 15.04 2.52
C SER A 277 -6.68 13.78 2.30
N LYS A 278 -5.72 13.84 1.37
CA LYS A 278 -4.75 12.76 1.13
C LYS A 278 -3.62 12.84 2.14
N ARG A 279 -3.63 11.93 3.12
CA ARG A 279 -2.67 11.91 4.24
C ARG A 279 -1.49 10.98 4.03
N PHE A 280 -1.54 10.10 3.05
CA PHE A 280 -0.46 9.18 2.77
C PHE A 280 -0.05 9.29 1.32
N LEU A 281 1.26 9.39 1.10
CA LEU A 281 1.88 9.68 -0.18
C LEU A 281 3.09 8.77 -0.37
N SER A 282 3.40 8.44 -1.62
CA SER A 282 4.72 7.92 -1.99
C SER A 282 5.71 9.08 -2.22
N PHE A 283 7.01 8.78 -2.24
CA PHE A 283 8.01 9.76 -2.66
C PHE A 283 7.78 10.21 -4.11
N ASP A 284 7.48 9.27 -5.01
CA ASP A 284 7.22 9.57 -6.42
C ASP A 284 6.08 10.60 -6.60
N GLU A 285 5.01 10.45 -5.82
CA GLU A 285 3.90 11.41 -5.85
C GLU A 285 4.33 12.79 -5.37
N LEU A 286 5.14 12.85 -4.30
CA LEU A 286 5.62 14.11 -3.74
C LEU A 286 6.59 14.83 -4.69
N PHE A 287 7.51 14.09 -5.32
CA PHE A 287 8.46 14.63 -6.30
C PHE A 287 7.76 15.05 -7.59
N HIS A 288 6.79 14.29 -8.07
CA HIS A 288 5.99 14.68 -9.22
C HIS A 288 5.24 15.98 -8.95
N ALA A 289 4.59 16.09 -7.79
CA ALA A 289 3.88 17.30 -7.38
C ALA A 289 4.80 18.51 -7.19
N TRP A 290 6.07 18.30 -6.85
CA TRP A 290 7.05 19.38 -6.73
C TRP A 290 7.50 19.94 -8.08
N GLY A 291 7.60 19.09 -9.11
CA GLY A 291 8.03 19.48 -10.45
C GLY A 291 6.95 20.13 -11.32
N CYS A 292 5.74 20.33 -10.78
CA CYS A 292 4.58 20.91 -11.45
C CYS A 292 4.34 22.37 -11.08
#